data_AF-A0A377GAP1-F1
#
_entry.id   AF-A0A377GAP1-F1
#
_cell.length_a   1.000
_cell.length_b   1.000
_cell.length_c   1.000
_cell.angle_alpha   90.00
_cell.angle_beta   90.00
_cell.angle_gamma   90.00
#
_symmetry.space_group_name_H-M   'P 1'
#
loop_
_entity.id
_entity.type
_entity.pdbx_description
1 polymer ?
#
loop_
_entity_poly.entity_id
_entity_poly.type
_entity_poly.pdbx_seq_one_letter_code
_entity_poly.pdbx_strand_id
1 'polypeptide(L)'
;MKIKGQQWMNEEGELNLVSKTQKELAKNSESIKVLLQFHLFKQNGLTQNAQQIRKNVNLAMDIAYERDAGIAQNERWDTPSNFGI
;
A
#
# COMPACT_ATOMS: atom_id res chain seq x y z
N MET A 1 -16.26 10.25 -8.87
CA MET A 1 -15.58 9.23 -9.69
C MET A 1 -15.16 8.08 -8.77
N LYS A 2 -15.67 6.86 -8.98
CA LYS A 2 -15.11 5.68 -8.29
C LYS A 2 -13.71 5.46 -8.84
N ILE A 3 -12.69 5.72 -8.04
CA ILE A 3 -11.30 5.44 -8.40
C ILE A 3 -11.25 3.93 -8.68
N LYS A 4 -10.90 3.52 -9.91
CA LYS A 4 -10.53 2.13 -10.18
C LYS A 4 -9.37 1.85 -9.23
N GLY A 5 -9.57 0.93 -8.28
CA GLY A 5 -8.59 0.61 -7.24
C GLY A 5 -7.22 0.45 -7.88
N GLN A 6 -6.29 1.32 -7.48
CA GLN A 6 -4.96 1.35 -8.01
C GLN A 6 -4.32 -0.02 -7.75
N GLN A 7 -3.76 -0.65 -8.79
CA GLN A 7 -3.06 -1.92 -8.62
C GLN A 7 -1.65 -1.63 -8.09
N TRP A 8 -1.52 -1.64 -6.77
CA TRP A 8 -0.29 -1.51 -6.01
C TRP A 8 0.64 -2.72 -6.13
N MET A 9 0.10 -3.93 -6.36
CA MET A 9 0.86 -5.14 -6.67
C MET A 9 0.43 -5.69 -8.03
N ASN A 10 1.38 -5.86 -8.95
CA ASN A 10 1.12 -6.41 -10.27
C ASN A 10 1.03 -7.96 -10.24
N GLU A 11 0.85 -8.59 -11.41
CA GLU A 11 0.70 -10.04 -11.53
C GLU A 11 2.00 -10.81 -11.28
N GLU A 12 3.15 -10.15 -11.40
CA GLU A 12 4.47 -10.70 -11.08
C GLU A 12 4.82 -10.56 -9.61
N GLY A 13 4.02 -9.81 -8.85
CA GLY A 13 4.22 -9.55 -7.44
C GLY A 13 5.12 -8.35 -7.15
N GLU A 14 5.42 -7.56 -8.16
CA GLU A 14 6.15 -6.31 -8.00
C GLU A 14 5.22 -5.24 -7.41
N LEU A 15 5.76 -4.45 -6.49
CA LEU A 15 5.05 -3.40 -5.79
C LEU A 15 5.33 -2.04 -6.42
N ASN A 16 4.27 -1.29 -6.72
CA ASN A 16 4.35 0.11 -7.17
C ASN A 16 4.03 1.05 -6.00
N LEU A 17 5.03 1.41 -5.20
CA LEU A 17 4.85 2.13 -3.93
C LEU A 17 5.11 3.63 -4.10
N VAL A 18 4.11 4.46 -3.81
CA VAL A 18 4.21 5.92 -3.99
C VAL A 18 4.33 6.67 -2.66
N SER A 19 3.68 6.18 -1.60
CA SER A 19 3.59 6.85 -0.31
C SER A 19 4.67 6.41 0.69
N LYS A 20 4.85 7.16 1.78
CA LYS A 20 5.83 6.83 2.84
C LYS A 20 5.36 5.61 3.63
N THR A 21 4.12 5.60 4.09
CA THR A 21 3.54 4.48 4.85
C THR A 21 3.53 3.19 4.02
N GLN A 22 3.24 3.27 2.72
CA GLN A 22 3.37 2.11 1.81
C GLN A 22 4.79 1.55 1.77
N LYS A 23 5.81 2.42 1.64
CA LYS A 23 7.23 2.04 1.63
C LYS A 23 7.68 1.46 2.96
N GLU A 24 7.19 1.97 4.08
CA GLU A 24 7.48 1.43 5.42
C GLU A 24 6.82 0.07 5.62
N LEU A 25 5.54 -0.06 5.24
CA LEU A 25 4.80 -1.31 5.31
C LEU A 25 5.52 -2.39 4.50
N ALA A 26 5.90 -2.11 3.26
CA ALA A 26 6.59 -3.08 2.39
C ALA A 26 7.95 -3.56 2.94
N LYS A 27 8.60 -2.79 3.82
CA LYS A 27 9.88 -3.16 4.45
C LYS A 27 9.70 -4.00 5.72
N ASN A 28 8.48 -4.13 6.24
CA ASN A 28 8.21 -4.93 7.44
C ASN A 28 8.45 -6.42 7.15
N SER A 29 9.03 -7.14 8.13
CA SER A 29 9.30 -8.58 8.04
C SER A 29 8.07 -9.41 7.70
N GLU A 30 6.89 -9.05 8.20
CA GLU A 30 5.65 -9.78 7.88
C GLU A 30 5.22 -9.54 6.44
N SER A 31 5.38 -8.32 5.92
CA SER A 31 5.08 -8.03 4.52
C SER A 31 6.02 -8.79 3.58
N ILE A 32 7.30 -8.93 3.94
CA ILE A 32 8.25 -9.77 3.20
C ILE A 32 7.79 -11.23 3.18
N LYS A 33 7.33 -11.80 4.30
CA LYS A 33 6.79 -13.17 4.35
C LYS A 33 5.58 -13.34 3.43
N VAL A 34 4.67 -12.37 3.40
CA VAL A 34 3.50 -12.39 2.51
C VAL A 34 3.91 -12.38 1.03
N LEU A 35 4.90 -11.56 0.65
CA LEU A 35 5.43 -11.53 -0.72
C LEU A 35 6.12 -12.86 -1.10
N LEU A 36 6.88 -13.44 -0.18
CA LEU A 36 7.47 -14.77 -0.38
C LEU A 36 6.40 -15.85 -0.57
N GLN A 37 5.33 -15.81 0.23
CA GLN A 37 4.21 -16.74 0.11
C GLN A 37 3.47 -16.58 -1.22
N PHE A 38 3.32 -15.35 -1.73
CA PHE A 38 2.79 -15.09 -3.07
C PHE A 38 3.64 -15.80 -4.14
N HIS A 39 4.96 -15.60 -4.12
CA HIS A 39 5.85 -16.22 -5.11
C HIS A 39 5.82 -17.74 -5.01
N LEU A 40 5.81 -18.30 -3.80
CA LEU A 40 5.68 -19.73 -3.58
C LEU A 40 4.38 -20.26 -4.20
N PHE A 41 3.24 -19.62 -3.95
CA PHE A 41 1.97 -20.03 -4.53
C PHE A 41 1.94 -19.92 -6.05
N LYS A 42 2.51 -18.85 -6.62
CA LYS A 42 2.61 -18.69 -8.09
C LYS A 42 3.47 -19.79 -8.73
N GLN A 43 4.64 -20.08 -8.14
CA GLN A 43 5.56 -21.12 -8.63
C GLN A 43 4.97 -22.54 -8.57
N ASN A 44 4.12 -22.81 -7.59
CA ASN A 44 3.48 -24.11 -7.41
C ASN A 44 2.11 -24.24 -8.11
N GLY A 45 1.73 -23.28 -8.96
CA GLY A 45 0.45 -23.33 -9.68
C GLY A 45 -0.79 -23.11 -8.79
N LEU A 46 -0.62 -22.62 -7.56
CA LEU A 46 -1.69 -22.32 -6.62
C LEU A 46 -2.29 -20.93 -6.90
N THR A 47 -2.81 -20.76 -8.12
CA THR A 47 -3.21 -19.46 -8.68
C THR A 47 -4.25 -18.74 -7.83
N GLN A 48 -5.24 -19.46 -7.27
CA GLN A 48 -6.27 -18.85 -6.42
C GLN A 48 -5.67 -18.24 -5.15
N ASN A 49 -4.74 -18.95 -4.51
CA ASN A 49 -4.07 -18.48 -3.31
C ASN A 49 -3.18 -17.27 -3.60
N ALA A 50 -2.42 -17.31 -4.71
CA ALA A 50 -1.61 -16.18 -5.15
C ALA A 50 -2.48 -14.94 -5.46
N GLN A 51 -3.62 -15.12 -6.14
CA GLN A 51 -4.58 -14.05 -6.41
C GLN A 51 -5.18 -13.48 -5.13
N GLN A 52 -5.51 -14.32 -4.15
CA GLN A 52 -6.02 -13.86 -2.86
C GLN A 52 -4.99 -13.02 -2.10
N ILE A 53 -3.72 -13.44 -2.08
CA ILE A 53 -2.64 -12.64 -1.48
C ILE A 53 -2.53 -11.30 -2.22
N ARG A 54 -2.48 -11.32 -3.55
CA ARG A 54 -2.40 -10.09 -4.35
C ARG A 54 -3.54 -9.13 -4.03
N LYS A 55 -4.78 -9.62 -3.91
CA LYS A 55 -5.93 -8.78 -3.53
C LYS A 55 -5.74 -8.16 -2.15
N ASN A 56 -5.29 -8.94 -1.16
CA ASN A 56 -5.06 -8.46 0.20
C ASN A 56 -3.94 -7.41 0.26
N VAL A 57 -2.84 -7.63 -0.47
CA VAL A 57 -1.73 -6.67 -0.55
C VAL A 57 -2.20 -5.36 -1.18
N ASN A 58 -2.95 -5.43 -2.29
CA ASN A 58 -3.52 -4.23 -2.89
C ASN A 58 -4.42 -3.46 -1.92
N LEU A 59 -5.29 -4.14 -1.17
CA LEU A 59 -6.14 -3.49 -0.16
C LEU A 59 -5.32 -2.83 0.95
N ALA A 60 -4.29 -3.52 1.46
CA ALA A 60 -3.43 -2.96 2.51
C ALA A 60 -2.66 -1.72 2.02
N MET A 61 -2.19 -1.73 0.77
CA MET A 61 -1.50 -0.59 0.17
C MET A 61 -2.44 0.59 -0.09
N ASP A 62 -3.71 0.33 -0.39
CA ASP A 62 -4.73 1.37 -0.54
C ASP A 62 -4.98 2.09 0.80
N ILE A 63 -5.16 1.33 1.88
CA ILE A 63 -5.31 1.86 3.25
C ILE A 63 -4.06 2.67 3.65
N ALA A 64 -2.87 2.16 3.36
CA ALA A 64 -1.61 2.85 3.65
C ALA A 64 -1.49 4.17 2.88
N TYR A 65 -1.93 4.20 1.62
CA TYR A 65 -1.96 5.42 0.80
C TYR A 65 -2.97 6.43 1.35
N GLU A 66 -4.19 6.00 1.65
CA GLU A 66 -5.23 6.86 2.22
C GLU A 66 -4.80 7.46 3.55
N ARG A 67 -4.06 6.74 4.38
CA ARG A 67 -3.50 7.28 5.63
C ARG A 67 -2.57 8.46 5.38
N ASP A 68 -1.64 8.34 4.43
CA ASP A 68 -0.73 9.43 4.07
C ASP A 68 -1.48 10.59 3.42
N ALA A 69 -2.47 10.31 2.56
CA ALA A 69 -3.30 11.34 1.93
C ALA A 69 -4.18 12.08 2.95
N GLY A 70 -4.73 11.37 3.93
CA GLY A 70 -5.50 11.94 5.04
C GLY A 70 -4.65 12.76 6.00
N ILE A 71 -3.40 12.34 6.26
CA ILE A 71 -2.42 13.14 7.00
C ILE A 71 -2.09 14.43 6.21
N ALA A 72 -1.80 14.33 4.91
CA ALA A 72 -1.52 15.49 4.07
C ALA A 72 -2.71 16.47 3.95
N GLN A 73 -3.95 16.00 4.10
CA GLN A 73 -5.14 16.85 4.18
C GLN A 73 -5.28 17.54 5.54
N ASN A 74 -4.87 16.90 6.64
CA ASN A 74 -4.95 17.46 7.99
C ASN A 74 -3.76 18.37 8.35
N GLU A 75 -2.57 18.15 7.79
CA GLU A 75 -1.39 19.02 8.00
C GLU A 75 -1.51 20.38 7.29
N ARG A 76 -2.51 20.58 6.43
CA ARG A 76 -2.74 21.85 5.73
C ARG A 76 -3.45 22.94 6.58
N TRP A 77 -3.84 22.64 7.82
CA TRP A 77 -4.56 23.59 8.68
C TRP A 77 -3.73 24.19 9.82
N ASP A 78 -2.50 23.71 10.05
CA ASP A 78 -1.58 24.33 11.01
C ASP A 78 -0.64 25.32 10.32
N THR A 79 -1.21 26.33 9.66
CA THR A 79 -0.50 27.61 9.55
C THR A 79 -0.46 28.22 10.95
N PRO A 80 0.72 28.44 11.56
CA PRO A 80 0.78 29.32 12.71
C PRO A 80 0.39 30.69 12.18
N SER A 81 -0.79 31.17 12.59
CA SER A 81 -1.14 32.58 12.41
C SER A 81 -0.14 33.39 13.22
N ASN A 82 0.91 33.81 12.54
CA ASN A 82 1.82 34.84 13.00
C ASN A 82 1.03 36.16 13.01
N PHE A 83 0.23 36.38 14.05
CA PHE A 83 -0.22 37.72 14.41
C PHE A 83 0.74 38.27 15.46
N GLY A 84 1.89 38.74 14.98
CA GLY A 84 2.47 39.96 15.55
C GLY A 84 1.74 41.13 14.89
N ILE A 85 1.10 42.00 15.65
CA ILE A 85 1.60 43.22 16.30
C ILE A 85 0.49 43.67 17.26
#